data_AF-A0A1U7ZJ20-F1
#
_entry.id   AF-A0A1U7ZJ20-F1
#
_cell.length_a   1.000
_cell.length_b   1.000
_cell.length_c   1.000
_cell.angle_alpha   90.00
_cell.angle_beta   90.00
_cell.angle_gamma   90.00
#
_symmetry.space_group_name_H-M   'P 1'
#
loop_
_entity.id
_entity.type
_entity.pdbx_description
1 polymer ?
#
loop_
_entity_poly.entity_id
_entity_poly.type
_entity_poly.pdbx_seq_one_letter_code
_entity_poly.pdbx_strand_id
1 'polypeptide(L)'
;MYDFKKYVLDIALKQVNEHTDITVKVEQHKTGRTITGFSFSFKQKKSAAKPTKNTEINLEELALKMTVAQRHLFANKLCRLPELGKYSQGTEGFDQFAIRIAEMLQDVDKFKELYPYLKKVGYM
;
A
#
# COMPACT_ATOMS: atom_id res chain seq x y z
N MET A 1 -18.52 6.62 -41.48
CA MET A 1 -18.16 5.97 -40.19
C MET A 1 -16.96 5.02 -40.30
N TYR A 2 -16.62 4.49 -41.48
CA TYR A 2 -15.43 3.64 -41.64
C TYR A 2 -14.14 4.39 -41.31
N ASP A 3 -13.97 5.60 -41.83
CA ASP A 3 -12.74 6.39 -41.64
C ASP A 3 -12.51 6.78 -40.17
N PHE A 4 -13.56 7.20 -39.48
CA PHE A 4 -13.48 7.50 -38.04
C PHE A 4 -13.03 6.28 -37.23
N LYS A 5 -13.60 5.10 -37.51
CA LYS A 5 -13.22 3.88 -36.80
C LYS A 5 -11.75 3.53 -37.07
N LYS A 6 -11.34 3.54 -38.34
CA LYS A 6 -10.01 3.11 -38.77
C LYS A 6 -8.89 4.05 -38.35
N TYR A 7 -9.08 5.36 -38.54
CA TYR A 7 -8.02 6.35 -38.36
C TYR A 7 -8.03 7.01 -36.98
N VAL A 8 -9.10 6.88 -36.20
CA VAL A 8 -9.19 7.50 -34.88
C VAL A 8 -9.37 6.44 -33.81
N LEU A 9 -10.46 5.68 -33.87
CA LEU A 9 -10.86 4.80 -32.76
C LEU A 9 -9.90 3.62 -32.60
N ASP A 10 -9.55 2.92 -33.69
CA ASP A 10 -8.65 1.77 -33.65
C ASP A 10 -7.21 2.18 -33.29
N ILE A 11 -6.76 3.36 -33.74
CA ILE A 11 -5.43 3.91 -33.40
C ILE A 11 -5.36 4.25 -31.92
N ALA A 12 -6.35 4.98 -31.39
CA ALA A 12 -6.42 5.33 -29.99
C ALA A 12 -6.49 4.09 -29.09
N LEU A 13 -7.28 3.08 -29.47
CA LEU A 13 -7.39 1.83 -28.71
C LEU A 13 -6.05 1.11 -28.59
N LYS A 14 -5.28 1.06 -29.69
CA LYS A 14 -3.94 0.47 -29.70
C LYS A 14 -2.99 1.24 -28.78
N GLN A 15 -2.94 2.57 -28.92
CA GLN A 15 -2.08 3.40 -28.09
C GLN A 15 -2.38 3.24 -26.59
N VAL A 16 -3.65 3.27 -26.19
CA VAL A 16 -4.03 3.07 -24.78
C VAL A 16 -3.68 1.66 -24.32
N ASN A 17 -3.97 0.64 -25.13
CA ASN A 17 -3.65 -0.75 -24.81
C ASN A 17 -2.15 -1.05 -24.82
N GLU A 18 -1.30 -0.25 -25.44
CA GLU A 18 0.14 -0.48 -25.52
C GLU A 18 0.91 0.34 -24.49
N HIS A 19 0.58 1.62 -24.35
CA HIS A 19 1.33 2.57 -23.55
C HIS A 19 0.73 2.85 -22.17
N THR A 20 -0.39 2.23 -21.81
CA THR A 20 -0.98 2.39 -20.47
C THR A 20 -1.25 1.06 -19.78
N ASP A 21 -1.44 1.12 -18.46
CA ASP A 21 -1.79 -0.02 -17.62
C ASP A 21 -3.27 -0.41 -17.73
N ILE A 22 -3.97 0.03 -18.78
CA ILE A 22 -5.39 -0.19 -18.97
C ILE A 22 -5.58 -0.95 -20.29
N THR A 23 -6.43 -1.96 -20.24
CA THR A 23 -6.98 -2.63 -21.42
C THR A 23 -8.37 -2.09 -21.70
N VAL A 24 -8.56 -1.50 -22.87
CA VAL A 24 -9.82 -0.97 -23.37
C VAL A 24 -10.36 -1.88 -24.44
N LYS A 25 -11.65 -2.23 -24.33
CA LYS A 25 -12.44 -2.92 -25.34
C LYS A 25 -13.57 -2.04 -25.80
N VAL A 26 -13.89 -2.10 -27.09
CA VAL A 26 -15.00 -1.36 -27.70
C VAL A 26 -15.98 -2.33 -28.33
N GLU A 27 -17.25 -2.12 -28.00
CA GLU A 27 -18.40 -2.77 -28.64
C GLU A 27 -19.18 -1.73 -29.42
N GLN A 28 -19.53 -2.07 -30.67
CA GLN A 28 -20.25 -1.18 -31.56
C GLN A 28 -21.73 -1.58 -31.60
N HIS A 29 -22.61 -0.64 -31.26
CA HIS A 29 -24.05 -0.83 -31.37
C HIS A 29 -24.56 -0.23 -32.69
N LYS A 30 -25.29 -1.03 -33.45
CA LYS A 30 -25.90 -0.64 -34.72
C LYS A 30 -27.41 -0.80 -34.64
N THR A 31 -28.12 0.09 -35.30
CA THR A 31 -29.56 -0.03 -35.53
C THR A 31 -29.77 0.05 -37.04
N GLY A 32 -30.08 -1.08 -37.66
CA GLY A 32 -30.11 -1.22 -39.11
C GLY A 32 -28.73 -0.99 -39.74
N ARG A 33 -28.64 -0.06 -40.70
CA ARG A 33 -27.39 0.27 -41.42
C ARG A 33 -26.55 1.34 -40.72
N THR A 34 -27.08 1.95 -39.66
CA THR A 34 -26.44 3.08 -38.97
C THR A 34 -25.84 2.64 -37.64
N ILE A 35 -24.67 3.18 -37.30
CA ILE A 35 -24.04 3.00 -35.99
C ILE A 35 -24.65 4.01 -35.04
N THR A 36 -25.30 3.53 -33.98
CA THR A 36 -26.01 4.36 -33.00
C THR A 36 -25.18 4.67 -31.76
N GLY A 37 -24.20 3.84 -31.43
CA GLY A 37 -23.33 4.10 -30.29
C GLY A 37 -22.17 3.13 -30.14
N PHE A 38 -21.33 3.44 -29.15
CA PHE A 38 -20.20 2.61 -28.75
C PHE A 38 -20.22 2.43 -27.24
N SER A 39 -19.95 1.20 -26.80
CA SER A 39 -19.76 0.87 -25.39
C SER A 39 -18.27 0.61 -25.16
N PHE A 40 -17.69 1.32 -24.20
CA PHE A 40 -16.28 1.19 -23.83
C PHE A 40 -16.16 0.45 -22.51
N SER A 41 -15.45 -0.67 -22.51
CA SER A 41 -15.13 -1.43 -21.30
C SER A 41 -13.66 -1.26 -20.97
N PHE A 42 -13.37 -0.78 -19.76
CA PHE A 42 -12.01 -0.56 -19.27
C PHE A 42 -11.67 -1.61 -18.21
N LYS A 43 -10.52 -2.26 -18.36
CA LYS A 43 -9.98 -3.21 -17.39
C LYS A 43 -8.54 -2.83 -17.08
N GLN A 44 -8.20 -2.66 -15.81
CA GLN A 44 -6.82 -2.42 -15.44
C GLN A 44 -5.99 -3.69 -15.68
N LYS A 45 -4.89 -3.57 -16.42
CA LYS A 45 -3.87 -4.61 -16.51
C LYS A 45 -3.33 -4.80 -15.10
N LYS A 46 -3.21 -6.06 -14.67
CA LYS A 46 -2.54 -6.37 -13.41
C LYS A 46 -1.07 -6.02 -13.56
N SER A 47 -0.71 -4.78 -13.25
CA SER A 47 0.68 -4.43 -12.96
C SER A 47 1.12 -5.35 -11.82
N ALA A 48 2.24 -6.04 -11.97
CA ALA A 48 2.82 -6.90 -10.94
C ALA A 48 3.25 -6.13 -9.65
N ALA A 49 2.78 -4.91 -9.43
CA ALA A 49 3.06 -4.13 -8.25
C ALA A 49 1.94 -3.11 -7.98
N LYS A 50 0.83 -3.57 -7.41
CA LYS A 50 0.25 -2.97 -6.21
C LYS A 50 -0.35 -4.12 -5.41
N PRO A 51 0.19 -4.49 -4.25
CA PRO A 51 -0.53 -5.40 -3.39
C PRO A 51 -1.86 -4.71 -3.09
N THR A 52 -2.92 -5.35 -3.58
CA THR A 52 -4.21 -5.33 -2.92
C THR A 52 -3.96 -5.28 -1.43
N LYS A 53 -4.41 -4.18 -0.79
CA LYS A 53 -4.67 -4.13 0.66
C LYS A 53 -5.21 -5.51 1.04
N ASN A 54 -4.49 -6.22 1.93
CA ASN A 54 -4.60 -7.65 2.28
C ASN A 54 -3.47 -8.56 1.74
N THR A 55 -2.25 -8.05 1.51
CA THR A 55 -1.09 -8.87 1.88
C THR A 55 -1.06 -8.80 3.40
N GLU A 56 -1.32 -9.92 4.07
CA GLU A 56 -0.96 -10.10 5.47
C GLU A 56 0.46 -9.57 5.62
N ILE A 57 0.61 -8.37 6.19
CA ILE A 57 1.93 -7.84 6.48
C ILE A 57 2.49 -8.90 7.42
N ASN A 58 3.51 -9.63 6.98
CA ASN A 58 4.10 -10.65 7.81
C ASN A 58 4.89 -9.92 8.90
N LEU A 59 4.19 -9.55 9.98
CA LEU A 59 4.74 -8.76 11.08
C LEU A 59 5.93 -9.48 11.71
N GLU A 60 5.99 -10.81 11.58
CA GLU A 60 7.09 -11.64 12.05
C GLU A 60 8.34 -11.43 11.19
N GLU A 61 8.17 -11.42 9.86
CA GLU A 61 9.25 -11.10 8.93
C GLU A 61 9.73 -9.64 9.08
N LEU A 62 8.81 -8.72 9.37
CA LEU A 62 9.13 -7.31 9.60
C LEU A 62 9.91 -7.12 10.91
N ALA A 63 9.51 -7.80 11.98
CA ALA A 63 10.23 -7.83 13.25
C ALA A 63 11.64 -8.43 13.09
N LEU A 64 11.78 -9.50 12.30
CA LEU A 64 13.07 -10.12 11.97
C LEU A 64 13.98 -9.20 11.14
N LYS A 65 13.42 -8.42 10.21
CA LYS A 65 14.17 -7.45 9.40
C LYS A 65 14.62 -6.22 10.18
N MET A 66 13.98 -5.92 11.32
CA MET A 66 14.27 -4.71 12.08
C MET A 66 15.62 -4.80 12.79
N THR A 67 16.56 -3.98 12.36
CA THR A 67 17.91 -3.93 12.94
C THR A 67 17.87 -3.36 14.36
N VAL A 68 18.83 -3.75 15.22
CA VAL A 68 18.96 -3.25 16.61
C VAL A 68 18.93 -1.72 16.67
N ALA A 69 19.67 -1.05 15.78
CA ALA A 69 19.68 0.42 15.69
C ALA A 69 18.30 1.02 15.36
N GLN A 70 17.54 0.37 14.47
CA GLN A 70 16.17 0.80 14.16
C GLN A 70 15.26 0.63 15.38
N ARG A 71 15.39 -0.48 16.13
CA ARG A 71 14.62 -0.70 17.36
C ARG A 71 14.83 0.43 18.35
N HIS A 72 16.08 0.80 18.63
CA HIS A 72 16.40 1.90 19.53
C HIS A 72 15.94 3.26 18.99
N LEU A 73 16.06 3.52 17.69
CA LEU A 73 15.60 4.76 17.07
C LEU A 73 14.09 4.93 17.24
N PHE A 74 13.31 3.89 16.94
CA PHE A 74 11.87 3.93 17.09
C PHE A 74 11.47 3.92 18.56
N ALA A 75 12.14 3.17 19.42
CA ALA A 75 11.87 3.16 20.85
C ALA A 75 12.03 4.54 21.51
N ASN A 76 13.05 5.31 21.11
CA ASN A 76 13.23 6.70 21.55
C ASN A 76 12.11 7.65 21.08
N LYS A 77 11.48 7.36 19.92
CA LYS A 77 10.31 8.11 19.45
C LYS A 77 9.04 7.68 20.18
N LEU A 78 8.90 6.38 20.41
CA LEU A 78 7.76 5.75 21.07
C LEU A 78 7.69 6.12 22.56
N CYS A 79 8.81 6.24 23.26
CA CYS A 79 8.82 6.57 24.69
C CYS A 79 8.24 7.96 25.00
N ARG A 80 8.20 8.86 24.01
CA ARG A 80 7.63 10.20 24.11
C ARG A 80 6.14 10.25 23.81
N LEU A 81 5.54 9.14 23.35
CA LEU A 81 4.12 9.09 23.08
C LEU A 81 3.35 8.87 24.39
N PRO A 82 2.37 9.75 24.72
CA PRO A 82 1.56 9.58 25.93
C PRO A 82 0.74 8.28 25.89
N GLU A 83 0.39 7.80 24.69
CA GLU A 83 -0.36 6.55 24.47
C GLU A 83 0.41 5.30 24.97
N LEU A 84 1.74 5.36 25.01
CA LEU A 84 2.59 4.26 25.47
C LEU A 84 2.92 4.35 26.96
N GLY A 85 2.48 5.39 27.66
CA GLY A 85 2.69 5.55 29.10
C GLY A 85 2.19 4.36 29.93
N LYS A 86 1.23 3.57 29.41
CA LYS A 86 0.77 2.31 30.04
C LYS A 86 1.84 1.23 30.17
N TYR A 87 2.86 1.24 29.30
CA TYR A 87 3.98 0.31 29.39
C TYR A 87 5.08 0.85 30.31
N SER A 88 4.98 2.12 30.72
CA SER A 88 5.91 2.70 31.66
C SER A 88 5.68 2.13 33.07
N GLN A 89 6.76 1.83 33.78
CA GLN A 89 6.69 1.36 35.17
C GLN A 89 7.26 2.43 36.10
N GLY A 90 6.43 2.89 37.03
CA GLY A 90 6.84 3.81 38.10
C GLY A 90 7.28 5.19 37.61
N THR A 91 8.44 5.64 38.08
CA THR A 91 9.07 6.94 37.79
C THR A 91 10.30 6.80 36.88
N GLU A 92 10.28 5.86 35.94
CA GLU A 92 11.42 5.66 35.04
C GLU A 92 11.58 6.85 34.08
N GLY A 93 12.84 7.22 33.80
CA GLY A 93 13.14 8.26 32.82
C GLY A 93 12.85 7.81 31.39
N PHE A 94 12.69 8.77 30.47
CA PHE A 94 12.43 8.48 29.05
C PHE A 94 13.51 7.60 28.40
N ASP A 95 14.77 7.71 28.85
CA ASP A 95 15.88 6.91 28.34
C ASP A 95 15.76 5.44 28.76
N GLN A 96 15.38 5.18 30.01
CA GLN A 96 15.15 3.83 30.53
C GLN A 96 13.92 3.20 29.88
N PHE A 97 12.86 3.99 29.70
CA PHE A 97 11.66 3.54 29.00
C PHE A 97 11.95 3.21 27.53
N ALA A 98 12.78 3.99 26.83
CA ALA A 98 13.21 3.70 25.47
C ALA A 98 13.99 2.38 25.35
N ILE A 99 14.91 2.09 26.27
CA ILE A 99 15.63 0.81 26.26
C ILE A 99 14.64 -0.35 26.39
N ARG A 100 13.67 -0.24 27.30
CA ARG A 100 12.66 -1.28 27.52
C ARG A 100 11.73 -1.47 26.32
N ILE A 101 11.32 -0.39 25.65
CA ILE A 101 10.54 -0.51 24.40
C ILE A 101 11.38 -1.19 23.31
N ALA A 102 12.69 -0.91 23.22
CA ALA A 102 13.55 -1.58 22.25
C ALA A 102 13.67 -3.08 22.50
N GLU A 103 13.67 -3.52 23.77
CA GLU A 103 13.58 -4.93 24.15
C GLU A 103 12.20 -5.51 23.82
N MET A 104 11.11 -4.79 24.09
CA MET A 104 9.75 -5.23 23.73
C MET A 104 9.57 -5.40 22.22
N LEU A 105 10.21 -4.57 21.41
CA LEU A 105 10.21 -4.67 19.96
C LEU A 105 10.96 -5.89 19.41
N GLN A 106 11.68 -6.63 20.26
CA GLN A 106 12.29 -7.91 19.90
C GLN A 106 11.28 -9.07 19.92
N ASP A 107 10.27 -8.99 20.79
CA ASP A 107 9.20 -9.99 20.88
C ASP A 107 8.20 -9.78 19.76
N VAL A 108 7.91 -10.82 18.99
CA VAL A 108 6.97 -10.76 17.84
C VAL A 108 5.56 -10.33 18.28
N ASP A 109 5.09 -10.82 19.43
CA ASP A 109 3.75 -10.50 19.93
C ASP A 109 3.63 -9.04 20.38
N LYS A 110 4.63 -8.52 21.09
CA LYS A 110 4.67 -7.11 21.50
C LYS A 110 4.91 -6.18 20.31
N PHE A 111 5.68 -6.63 19.31
CA PHE A 111 5.81 -5.91 18.05
C PHE A 111 4.46 -5.76 17.35
N LYS A 112 3.60 -6.80 17.35
CA LYS A 112 2.23 -6.73 16.83
C LYS A 112 1.38 -5.68 17.55
N GLU A 113 1.49 -5.60 18.88
CA GLU A 113 0.80 -4.55 19.65
C GLU A 113 1.36 -3.14 19.39
N LEU A 114 2.67 -3.01 19.20
CA LEU A 114 3.37 -1.73 19.02
C LEU A 114 3.32 -1.22 17.56
N TYR A 115 3.05 -2.10 16.60
CA TYR A 115 2.99 -1.81 15.17
C TYR A 115 2.11 -0.59 14.79
N PRO A 116 0.87 -0.41 15.31
CA PRO A 116 0.09 0.79 15.01
C PRO A 116 0.78 2.09 15.45
N TYR A 117 1.53 2.07 16.56
CA TYR A 117 2.27 3.23 17.04
C TYR A 117 3.57 3.43 16.25
N LEU A 118 4.25 2.35 15.84
CA LEU A 118 5.39 2.40 14.92
C LEU A 118 5.03 3.09 13.61
N LYS A 119 3.85 2.78 13.07
CA LYS A 119 3.33 3.45 11.86
C LYS A 119 3.08 4.94 12.09
N LYS A 120 2.57 5.34 13.26
CA LYS A 120 2.41 6.77 13.62
C LYS A 120 3.75 7.51 13.66
N VAL A 121 4.83 6.86 14.10
CA VAL A 121 6.18 7.46 14.17
C VAL A 121 6.98 7.31 12.86
N GLY A 122 6.35 6.79 11.79
CA GLY A 122 6.90 6.75 10.44
C GLY A 122 7.65 5.46 10.07
N TYR A 123 7.40 4.34 10.75
CA TYR A 123 7.87 3.03 10.32
C TYR A 123 6.97 2.52 9.17
N MET A 124 7.58 2.25 8.01
CA MET A 124 6.93 1.79 6.77
C MET A 124 7.36 0.38 6.40
#